data_AF-A0A962TM55-F1
#
_entry.id   AF-A0A962TM55-F1
#
_cell.length_a   1.000
_cell.length_b   1.000
_cell.length_c   1.000
_cell.angle_alpha   90.00
_cell.angle_beta   90.00
_cell.angle_gamma   90.00
#
_symmetry.space_group_name_H-M   'P 1'
#
loop_
_entity.id
_entity.type
_entity.pdbx_description
1 polymer ?
#
loop_
_entity_poly.entity_id
_entity_poly.type
_entity_poly.pdbx_seq_one_letter_code
_entity_poly.pdbx_strand_id
1 'polypeptide(L)'
;MAISAVEEANRVHVITLSGLLNWSEFQSFLAEAETRRVFAEGKVKVLIKLEDFSGWEPSDAWGDVSFFFKHDADIEKIAIVGDPRWRDDMLIFLFADYRRAEARFFTGNENDKAKAWLVA
;
A
#
# COMPACT_ATOMS: atom_id res chain seq x y z
N MET A 1 -0.36 -10.12 -13.13
CA MET A 1 0.44 -9.57 -12.02
C MET A 1 -0.56 -9.16 -10.96
N ALA A 2 -0.38 -9.65 -9.73
CA ALA A 2 -1.24 -9.31 -8.60
C ALA A 2 -1.11 -7.84 -8.22
N ILE A 3 0.01 -7.20 -8.57
CA ILE A 3 0.31 -5.80 -8.24
C ILE A 3 0.41 -4.96 -9.51
N SER A 4 -0.20 -3.79 -9.49
CA SER A 4 0.08 -2.70 -10.43
C SER A 4 0.15 -1.37 -9.70
N ALA A 5 0.91 -0.41 -10.24
CA ALA A 5 0.99 0.92 -9.66
C ALA A 5 1.03 2.02 -10.72
N VAL A 6 0.35 3.11 -10.43
CA VAL A 6 0.34 4.33 -11.24
C VAL A 6 0.53 5.54 -10.33
N GLU A 7 1.22 6.56 -10.83
CA GLU A 7 1.31 7.85 -10.15
C GLU A 7 0.19 8.76 -10.64
N GLU A 8 -0.53 9.36 -9.69
CA GLU A 8 -1.52 10.40 -9.91
C GLU A 8 -0.98 11.76 -9.40
N ALA A 9 -1.72 12.83 -9.66
CA ALA A 9 -1.38 14.17 -9.18
C ALA A 9 -1.18 14.23 -7.65
N ASN A 10 -0.49 15.27 -7.18
CA ASN A 10 -0.17 15.48 -5.76
C ASN A 10 0.67 14.35 -5.13
N ARG A 11 1.47 13.64 -5.94
CA ARG A 11 2.36 12.55 -5.51
C ARG A 11 1.61 11.42 -4.80
N VAL A 12 0.45 11.09 -5.35
CA VAL A 12 -0.36 9.96 -4.93
C VAL A 12 0.02 8.77 -5.79
N HIS A 13 0.60 7.74 -5.19
CA HIS A 13 0.82 6.45 -5.85
C HIS A 13 -0.37 5.55 -5.59
N VAL A 14 -1.09 5.20 -6.65
CA VAL A 14 -2.20 4.25 -6.60
C VAL A 14 -1.66 2.87 -6.90
N ILE A 15 -1.76 1.99 -5.92
CA ILE A 15 -1.34 0.59 -5.99
C ILE A 15 -2.60 -0.26 -6.01
N THR A 16 -2.79 -1.09 -7.03
CA THR A 16 -3.87 -2.08 -7.06
C THR A 16 -3.31 -3.45 -6.76
N LEU A 17 -3.87 -4.10 -5.75
CA LEU A 17 -3.62 -5.49 -5.36
C LEU A 17 -4.83 -6.34 -5.79
N SER A 18 -4.56 -7.45 -6.48
CA SER A 18 -5.59 -8.34 -7.03
C SER A 18 -5.19 -9.80 -6.94
N GLY A 19 -6.19 -10.69 -6.87
CA GLY A 19 -5.94 -12.12 -6.74
C GLY A 19 -5.17 -12.49 -5.47
N LEU A 20 -4.34 -13.53 -5.55
CA LEU A 20 -3.46 -13.96 -4.47
C LEU A 20 -2.11 -13.21 -4.60
N LEU A 21 -1.73 -12.47 -3.57
CA LEU A 21 -0.46 -11.74 -3.54
C LEU A 21 0.69 -12.68 -3.20
N ASN A 22 1.67 -12.74 -4.10
CA ASN A 22 2.87 -13.56 -3.96
C ASN A 22 4.05 -12.74 -3.40
N TRP A 23 4.91 -13.39 -2.62
CA TRP A 23 6.10 -12.78 -2.06
C TRP A 23 7.06 -12.30 -3.14
N SER A 24 7.28 -13.10 -4.18
CA SER A 24 8.18 -12.72 -5.28
C SER A 24 7.70 -11.48 -6.02
N GLU A 25 6.39 -11.37 -6.30
CA GLU A 25 5.83 -10.20 -6.98
C GLU A 25 5.90 -8.96 -6.07
N PHE A 26 5.63 -9.13 -4.77
CA PHE A 26 5.75 -8.06 -3.78
C PHE A 26 7.19 -7.52 -3.69
N GLN A 27 8.18 -8.41 -3.58
CA GLN A 27 9.60 -8.03 -3.53
C GLN A 27 10.05 -7.32 -4.81
N SER A 28 9.67 -7.83 -5.98
CA SER A 28 9.96 -7.16 -7.25
C SER A 28 9.35 -5.76 -7.32
N PHE A 29 8.11 -5.60 -6.85
CA PHE A 29 7.45 -4.30 -6.80
C PHE A 29 8.16 -3.30 -5.88
N LEU A 30 8.57 -3.73 -4.68
CA LEU A 30 9.31 -2.87 -3.74
C LEU A 30 10.68 -2.44 -4.33
N ALA A 31 11.42 -3.36 -4.93
CA ALA A 31 12.69 -3.07 -5.58
C ALA A 31 12.54 -2.11 -6.77
N GLU A 32 11.44 -2.21 -7.52
CA GLU A 32 11.11 -1.29 -8.60
C GLU A 32 10.83 0.12 -8.08
N ALA A 33 10.12 0.26 -6.96
CA ALA A 33 9.86 1.57 -6.33
C ALA A 33 11.17 2.26 -5.89
N GLU A 34 12.13 1.51 -5.35
CA GLU A 34 13.46 2.02 -5.01
C GLU A 34 14.26 2.42 -6.26
N THR A 35 14.26 1.57 -7.28
CA THR A 35 14.97 1.82 -8.55
C THR A 35 14.45 3.06 -9.25
N ARG A 36 13.14 3.27 -9.21
CA ARG A 36 12.47 4.48 -9.76
C ARG A 36 12.61 5.71 -8.88
N ARG A 37 13.23 5.58 -7.70
CA ARG A 37 13.48 6.68 -6.76
C ARG A 37 12.19 7.42 -6.37
N VAL A 38 11.10 6.69 -6.16
CA VAL A 38 9.76 7.23 -5.84
C VAL A 38 9.79 8.24 -4.67
N PHE A 39 10.67 8.00 -3.70
CA PHE A 39 10.80 8.82 -2.49
C PHE A 39 11.78 10.00 -2.62
N ALA A 40 12.49 10.16 -3.75
CA ALA A 40 13.61 11.11 -3.84
C ALA A 40 13.20 12.59 -3.81
N GLU A 41 11.99 12.93 -4.26
CA GLU A 41 11.52 14.31 -4.32
C GLU A 41 10.77 14.72 -3.03
N GLY A 42 10.77 13.87 -2.00
CA GLY A 42 10.07 14.09 -0.72
C GLY A 42 8.99 13.05 -0.43
N LYS A 43 8.10 13.35 0.52
CA LYS A 43 7.09 12.39 0.96
C LYS A 43 6.04 12.09 -0.10
N VAL A 44 5.56 10.86 -0.09
CA VAL A 44 4.50 10.38 -0.98
C VAL A 44 3.24 9.99 -0.23
N LYS A 45 2.13 9.95 -0.95
CA LYS A 45 0.84 9.45 -0.49
C LYS A 45 0.53 8.16 -1.22
N VAL A 46 -0.02 7.17 -0.53
CA VAL A 46 -0.29 5.86 -1.11
C VAL A 46 -1.77 5.55 -1.04
N LEU A 47 -2.37 5.18 -2.17
CA LEU A 47 -3.71 4.61 -2.23
C LEU A 47 -3.60 3.14 -2.61
N ILE A 48 -3.97 2.24 -1.72
CA ILE A 48 -4.02 0.80 -1.98
C ILE A 48 -5.45 0.43 -2.32
N LYS A 49 -5.67 -0.16 -3.48
CA LYS A 49 -6.95 -0.71 -3.92
C LYS A 49 -6.91 -2.23 -3.88
N LEU A 50 -7.90 -2.84 -3.25
CA LEU A 50 -8.07 -4.28 -3.22
C LEU A 50 -9.15 -4.66 -4.25
N GLU A 51 -8.73 -5.01 -5.46
CA GLU A 51 -9.61 -5.37 -6.58
C GLU A 51 -9.54 -6.88 -6.80
N ASP A 52 -10.62 -7.62 -6.54
CA ASP A 52 -10.63 -9.09 -6.56
C ASP A 52 -9.52 -9.72 -5.68
N PHE A 53 -9.13 -9.03 -4.61
CA PHE A 53 -8.09 -9.47 -3.69
C PHE A 53 -8.54 -10.70 -2.87
N SER A 54 -7.70 -11.73 -2.92
CA SER A 54 -7.94 -13.05 -2.36
C SER A 54 -7.01 -13.37 -1.18
N GLY A 55 -6.08 -12.47 -0.82
CA GLY A 55 -5.18 -12.62 0.31
C GLY A 55 -3.72 -12.80 -0.10
N TRP A 56 -2.94 -13.37 0.82
CA TRP A 56 -1.51 -13.62 0.66
C TRP A 56 -1.25 -15.10 0.47
N GLU A 57 -0.22 -15.46 -0.31
CA GLU A 57 0.24 -16.83 -0.36
C GLU A 57 0.78 -17.30 1.01
N PRO A 58 0.62 -18.57 1.39
CA PRO A 58 1.22 -19.11 2.61
C PRO A 58 2.76 -19.09 2.52
N SER A 59 3.39 -18.17 3.25
CA SER A 59 4.85 -17.98 3.22
C SER A 59 5.35 -17.36 4.52
N ASP A 60 6.48 -17.84 5.03
CA ASP A 60 7.16 -17.23 6.19
C ASP A 60 7.91 -15.95 5.80
N ALA A 61 8.07 -15.67 4.51
CA ALA A 61 8.83 -14.54 4.02
C ALA A 61 8.15 -13.18 4.29
N TRP A 62 6.83 -13.17 4.55
CA TRP A 62 6.07 -11.97 4.91
C TRP A 62 6.56 -11.28 6.19
N GLY A 63 7.41 -11.94 6.99
CA GLY A 63 8.06 -11.35 8.16
C GLY A 63 9.20 -10.36 7.84
N ASP A 64 9.65 -10.24 6.59
CA ASP A 64 10.61 -9.21 6.22
C ASP A 64 9.93 -7.84 6.09
N VAL A 65 10.26 -6.99 7.06
CA VAL A 65 9.70 -5.66 7.30
C VAL A 65 10.67 -4.53 6.99
N SER A 66 11.84 -4.86 6.44
CA SER A 66 12.95 -3.92 6.21
C SER A 66 12.54 -2.70 5.37
N PHE A 67 11.78 -2.92 4.30
CA PHE A 67 11.27 -1.85 3.45
C PHE A 67 10.39 -0.86 4.21
N PHE A 68 9.45 -1.37 5.02
CA PHE A 68 8.54 -0.52 5.78
C PHE A 68 9.31 0.36 6.77
N PHE A 69 10.27 -0.19 7.50
CA PHE A 69 11.11 0.61 8.42
C PHE A 69 11.98 1.63 7.70
N LYS A 70 12.52 1.28 6.53
CA LYS A 70 13.38 2.15 5.74
C LYS A 70 12.62 3.37 5.20
N HIS A 71 11.37 3.16 4.74
CA HIS A 71 10.60 4.17 4.01
C HIS A 71 9.41 4.75 4.78
N ASP A 72 9.22 4.37 6.04
CA ASP A 72 8.09 4.89 6.84
C ASP A 72 8.10 6.42 6.92
N ALA A 73 9.28 7.04 7.06
CA ALA A 73 9.41 8.51 7.09
C ALA A 73 9.16 9.18 5.73
N ASP A 74 9.24 8.41 4.64
CA ASP A 74 9.05 8.87 3.27
C ASP A 74 7.58 8.81 2.82
N ILE A 75 6.71 8.22 3.64
CA ILE A 75 5.28 8.11 3.36
C ILE A 75 4.52 9.04 4.31
N GLU A 76 3.61 9.85 3.76
CA GLU A 76 2.80 10.78 4.55
C GLU A 76 1.51 10.13 5.03
N LYS A 77 0.75 9.52 4.11
CA LYS A 77 -0.54 8.89 4.36
C LYS A 77 -0.71 7.65 3.49
N ILE A 78 -1.38 6.63 4.03
CA ILE A 78 -1.84 5.46 3.28
C ILE A 78 -3.36 5.33 3.43
N ALA A 79 -4.07 5.35 2.31
CA ALA A 79 -5.47 4.98 2.25
C ALA A 79 -5.60 3.58 1.64
N ILE A 80 -6.47 2.76 2.20
CA ILE A 80 -6.76 1.40 1.73
C ILE A 80 -8.24 1.36 1.36
N VAL A 81 -8.57 0.92 0.16
CA VAL A 81 -9.94 0.81 -0.34
C VAL A 81 -10.21 -0.64 -0.71
N GLY A 82 -11.20 -1.26 -0.08
CA GLY A 82 -11.51 -2.67 -0.37
C GLY A 82 -12.71 -3.22 0.40
N ASP A 83 -12.89 -4.53 0.31
CA ASP A 83 -13.86 -5.28 1.10
C ASP A 83 -13.51 -5.19 2.60
N PRO A 84 -14.45 -4.81 3.50
CA PRO A 84 -14.23 -4.74 4.94
C PRO A 84 -13.60 -5.97 5.57
N ARG A 85 -13.78 -7.17 5.00
CA ARG A 85 -13.18 -8.42 5.50
C ARG A 85 -11.65 -8.35 5.56
N TRP A 86 -11.03 -7.52 4.71
CA TRP A 86 -9.57 -7.37 4.64
C TRP A 86 -9.04 -6.25 5.52
N ARG A 87 -9.90 -5.52 6.25
CA ARG A 87 -9.50 -4.34 7.01
C ARG A 87 -8.38 -4.67 8.00
N ASP A 88 -8.63 -5.61 8.89
CA ASP A 88 -7.71 -5.88 10.01
C ASP A 88 -6.42 -6.49 9.48
N ASP A 89 -6.51 -7.45 8.56
CA ASP A 89 -5.35 -8.09 7.93
C ASP A 89 -4.46 -7.07 7.20
N MET A 90 -5.06 -6.11 6.47
CA MET A 90 -4.30 -5.06 5.79
C MET A 90 -3.65 -4.07 6.74
N LEU A 91 -4.33 -3.71 7.83
CA LEU A 91 -3.76 -2.81 8.84
C LEU A 91 -2.58 -3.47 9.55
N ILE A 92 -2.68 -4.77 9.85
CA ILE A 92 -1.58 -5.57 10.40
C ILE A 92 -0.44 -5.67 9.40
N PHE A 93 -0.74 -6.02 8.13
CA PHE A 93 0.25 -6.15 7.07
C PHE A 93 1.07 -4.88 6.85
N LEU A 94 0.45 -3.71 7.00
CA LEU A 94 1.10 -2.40 6.86
C LEU A 94 1.73 -1.88 8.15
N PHE A 95 1.70 -2.67 9.24
CA PHE A 95 2.16 -2.26 10.56
C PHE A 95 1.55 -0.91 10.99
N ALA A 96 0.24 -0.74 10.76
CA ALA A 96 -0.46 0.53 10.89
C ALA A 96 -0.32 1.20 12.27
N ASP A 97 -0.19 0.42 13.35
CA ASP A 97 -0.03 0.94 14.71
C ASP A 97 1.41 1.34 15.07
N TYR A 98 2.41 0.91 14.28
CA TYR A 98 3.84 1.11 14.57
C TYR A 98 4.53 2.12 13.65
N ARG A 99 3.80 2.59 12.65
CA ARG A 99 4.32 3.46 11.59
C ARG A 99 4.05 4.94 11.89
N ARG A 100 4.84 5.83 11.31
CA ARG A 100 4.65 7.29 11.41
C ARG A 100 3.58 7.79 10.45
N ALA A 101 3.47 7.18 9.28
CA ALA A 101 2.46 7.57 8.30
C ALA A 101 1.06 7.14 8.76
N GLU A 102 0.07 8.03 8.64
CA GLU A 102 -1.30 7.67 8.99
C GLU A 102 -1.85 6.65 7.99
N ALA A 103 -2.39 5.54 8.48
CA ALA A 103 -3.06 4.53 7.66
C ALA A 103 -4.56 4.50 7.95
N ARG A 104 -5.38 4.49 6.90
CA ARG A 104 -6.84 4.44 7.04
C ARG A 104 -7.49 3.53 6.02
N PHE A 105 -8.43 2.71 6.49
CA PHE A 105 -9.26 1.84 5.65
C PHE A 105 -10.58 2.52 5.28
N PHE A 106 -11.01 2.31 4.05
CA PHE A 106 -12.24 2.78 3.42
C PHE A 106 -12.91 1.61 2.70
N THR A 107 -14.24 1.60 2.65
CA THR A 107 -14.96 0.54 1.93
C THR A 107 -14.89 0.75 0.41
N GLY A 108 -15.13 -0.29 -0.39
CA GLY A 108 -14.98 -0.23 -1.86
C GLY A 108 -15.75 0.91 -2.56
N ASN A 109 -16.87 1.35 -2.01
CA ASN A 109 -17.66 2.49 -2.50
C ASN A 109 -17.17 3.88 -2.01
N GLU A 110 -16.09 3.93 -1.23
CA GLU A 110 -15.54 5.15 -0.62
C GLU A 110 -14.23 5.60 -1.27
N ASN A 111 -13.93 5.14 -2.50
CA ASN A 111 -12.73 5.53 -3.24
C ASN A 111 -12.53 7.05 -3.28
N ASP A 112 -13.59 7.83 -3.53
CA ASP A 112 -13.49 9.28 -3.63
C ASP A 112 -13.21 9.93 -2.26
N LYS A 113 -13.74 9.36 -1.17
CA LYS A 113 -13.43 9.79 0.18
C LYS A 113 -11.98 9.49 0.54
N ALA A 114 -11.48 8.31 0.14
CA ALA A 114 -10.09 7.91 0.35
C ALA A 114 -9.12 8.87 -0.37
N LYS A 115 -9.40 9.18 -1.64
CA LYS A 115 -8.63 10.16 -2.42
C LYS A 115 -8.66 11.55 -1.80
N ALA A 116 -9.83 12.03 -1.37
CA ALA A 116 -9.97 13.32 -0.71
C ALA A 116 -9.18 13.38 0.61
N TRP A 117 -9.19 12.32 1.41
CA TRP A 117 -8.47 12.26 2.69
C TRP A 117 -6.94 12.26 2.52
N LEU A 118 -6.42 11.67 1.45
CA LEU A 118 -4.98 11.70 1.12
C LEU A 118 -4.49 13.12 0.83
N VAL A 119 -5.33 13.96 0.21
CA VAL A 119 -4.96 15.31 -0.22
C VAL A 119 -5.42 16.42 0.72
N ALA A 120 -6.23 16.09 1.73
CA ALA A 120 -6.61 16.99 2.82
C ALA A 120 -5.43 17.27 3.75
#